data_AF-A0A3D9LBI2-F1
#
_entry.id   AF-A0A3D9LBI2-F1
#
_cell.length_a   1.000
_cell.length_b   1.000
_cell.length_c   1.000
_cell.angle_alpha   90.00
_cell.angle_beta   90.00
_cell.angle_gamma   90.00
#
_symmetry.space_group_name_H-M   'P 1'
#
loop_
_entity.id
_entity.type
_entity.pdbx_description
1 polymer ?
#
loop_
_entity_poly.entity_id
_entity_poly.type
_entity_poly.pdbx_seq_one_letter_code
_entity_poly.pdbx_strand_id
1 'polypeptide(L)'
;MLLRTLVTAAAGAYAANCALGAAVALRWIDTSTFRWVHHGLYTVTVTTTAVAVLACTARRSPAAVALVPAAVPLVLLQRHGARPLNRHTHDALAAAPYYAAALLLAWR
;
A
#
# COMPACT_ATOMS: atom_id res chain seq x y z
N MET A 1 -12.93 13.27 -10.24
CA MET A 1 -11.66 12.95 -10.92
C MET A 1 -10.48 12.91 -9.95
N LEU A 2 -10.17 13.98 -9.21
CA LEU A 2 -9.02 14.01 -8.28
C LEU A 2 -8.97 12.82 -7.29
N LEU A 3 -10.06 12.52 -6.56
CA LEU A 3 -10.08 11.40 -5.59
C LEU A 3 -9.81 10.04 -6.26
N ARG A 4 -10.37 9.82 -7.45
CA ARG A 4 -10.13 8.61 -8.26
C ARG A 4 -8.65 8.49 -8.61
N THR A 5 -8.02 9.57 -9.06
CA THR A 5 -6.60 9.59 -9.37
C THR A 5 -5.75 9.28 -8.14
N LEU A 6 -6.05 9.89 -6.99
CA LEU A 6 -5.29 9.67 -5.74
C LEU A 6 -5.43 8.23 -5.22
N VAL A 7 -6.65 7.69 -5.18
CA VAL A 7 -6.90 6.31 -4.74
C VAL A 7 -6.26 5.31 -5.70
N THR A 8 -6.33 5.57 -7.01
CA THR A 8 -5.69 4.72 -8.04
C THR A 8 -4.16 4.77 -7.92
N ALA A 9 -3.59 5.96 -7.69
CA ALA A 9 -2.15 6.11 -7.47
C ALA A 9 -1.68 5.37 -6.20
N ALA A 10 -2.42 5.50 -5.10
CA ALA A 10 -2.11 4.80 -3.85
C ALA A 10 -2.17 3.27 -4.02
N ALA A 11 -3.22 2.77 -4.66
CA ALA A 11 -3.36 1.35 -4.94
C ALA A 11 -2.29 0.83 -5.93
N GLY A 12 -1.93 1.62 -6.93
CA GLY A 12 -0.86 1.30 -7.87
C GLY A 12 0.51 1.23 -7.20
N ALA A 13 0.84 2.19 -6.34
CA ALA A 13 2.07 2.19 -5.54
C ALA A 13 2.14 0.96 -4.63
N TYR A 14 1.02 0.65 -3.95
CA TYR A 14 0.90 -0.53 -3.10
C TYR A 14 1.09 -1.84 -3.88
N ALA A 15 0.45 -1.97 -5.05
CA ALA A 15 0.58 -3.14 -5.91
C ALA A 15 2.02 -3.32 -6.42
N ALA A 16 2.66 -2.23 -6.86
CA ALA A 16 4.06 -2.25 -7.26
C ALA A 16 4.98 -2.68 -6.09
N ASN A 17 4.70 -2.19 -4.87
CA ASN A 17 5.47 -2.58 -3.69
C ASN A 17 5.34 -4.08 -3.38
N CYS A 18 4.12 -4.62 -3.47
CA CYS A 18 3.86 -6.05 -3.32
C CYS A 18 4.54 -6.87 -4.41
N ALA A 19 4.47 -6.43 -5.67
CA ALA A 19 5.10 -7.11 -6.80
C ALA A 19 6.62 -7.17 -6.66
N LEU A 20 7.26 -6.07 -6.22
CA LEU A 20 8.69 -6.06 -5.94
C LEU A 20 9.05 -7.01 -4.79
N GLY A 21 8.28 -6.98 -3.70
CA GLY A 21 8.48 -7.89 -2.56
C GLY A 21 8.35 -9.37 -2.96
N ALA A 22 7.34 -9.70 -3.79
CA ALA A 22 7.14 -11.04 -4.33
C ALA A 22 8.27 -11.45 -5.26
N ALA A 23 8.72 -10.58 -6.17
CA ALA A 23 9.82 -10.87 -7.08
C ALA A 23 11.14 -11.14 -6.33
N VAL A 24 11.40 -10.41 -5.24
CA VAL A 24 12.55 -10.67 -4.36
C VAL A 24 12.39 -11.98 -3.61
N ALA A 25 11.21 -12.27 -3.06
CA ALA A 25 10.93 -13.52 -2.36
C ALA A 25 11.05 -14.76 -3.27
N LEU A 26 10.60 -14.64 -4.53
CA LEU A 26 10.73 -15.67 -5.56
C LEU A 26 12.13 -15.74 -6.18
N ARG A 27 13.06 -14.86 -5.77
CA ARG A 27 14.43 -14.74 -6.29
C ARG A 27 14.49 -14.41 -7.79
N TRP A 28 13.44 -13.80 -8.33
CA TRP A 28 13.41 -13.32 -9.72
C TRP A 28 14.22 -12.03 -9.88
N ILE A 29 14.26 -11.21 -8.83
CA ILE A 29 15.02 -9.96 -8.78
C ILE A 29 15.85 -9.96 -7.50
N ASP A 30 17.15 -9.68 -7.63
CA ASP A 30 17.99 -9.40 -6.48
C ASP A 30 18.07 -7.88 -6.25
N THR A 31 17.53 -7.42 -5.12
CA THR A 31 17.60 -6.01 -4.68
C THR A 31 18.68 -5.81 -3.61
N SER A 32 19.56 -6.77 -3.37
CA SER A 32 20.63 -6.68 -2.36
C SER A 32 21.47 -5.40 -2.49
N THR A 33 21.81 -5.01 -3.71
CA THR A 33 22.56 -3.78 -4.02
C THR A 33 21.70 -2.51 -3.98
N PHE A 34 20.39 -2.63 -4.14
CA PHE A 34 19.44 -1.52 -4.28
C PHE A 34 18.26 -1.64 -3.33
N ARG A 35 18.52 -2.02 -2.07
CA ARG A 35 17.49 -2.17 -1.02
C ARG A 35 16.68 -0.89 -0.81
N TRP A 36 17.28 0.26 -1.09
CA TRP A 36 16.61 1.56 -1.03
C TRP A 36 15.42 1.65 -1.99
N VAL A 37 15.40 0.91 -3.11
CA VAL A 37 14.28 0.93 -4.06
C VAL A 37 13.01 0.41 -3.40
N HIS A 38 13.11 -0.69 -2.65
CA HIS A 38 11.98 -1.23 -1.91
C HIS A 38 11.51 -0.25 -0.82
N HIS A 39 12.44 0.34 -0.06
CA HIS A 39 12.09 1.36 0.93
C HIS A 39 11.50 2.64 0.31
N GLY A 40 12.01 3.08 -0.83
CA GLY A 40 11.51 4.24 -1.56
C GLY A 40 10.10 3.99 -2.07
N LEU A 41 9.84 2.82 -2.63
CA LEU A 41 8.51 2.41 -3.08
C LEU A 41 7.53 2.27 -1.91
N TYR A 42 7.99 1.79 -0.76
CA TYR A 42 7.22 1.79 0.47
C TYR A 42 6.88 3.23 0.93
N THR A 43 7.83 4.16 0.91
CA THR A 43 7.59 5.58 1.23
C THR A 43 6.58 6.22 0.28
N VAL A 44 6.69 5.93 -1.02
CA VAL A 44 5.69 6.38 -2.02
C VAL A 44 4.32 5.80 -1.70
N THR A 45 4.23 4.53 -1.31
CA THR A 45 2.97 3.88 -0.92
C THR A 45 2.35 4.57 0.29
N VAL A 46 3.12 4.82 1.35
CA VAL A 46 2.61 5.46 2.57
C VAL A 46 2.18 6.90 2.30
N THR A 47 2.99 7.68 1.58
CA THR A 47 2.68 9.08 1.28
C THR A 47 1.45 9.22 0.39
N THR A 48 1.36 8.45 -0.70
CA THR A 48 0.17 8.46 -1.58
C THR A 48 -1.08 7.99 -0.86
N THR A 49 -0.97 6.98 0.01
CA THR A 49 -2.09 6.49 0.83
C THR A 49 -2.55 7.56 1.82
N ALA A 50 -1.62 8.23 2.52
CA ALA A 50 -1.95 9.31 3.44
C ALA A 50 -2.65 10.48 2.71
N VAL A 51 -2.14 10.90 1.55
CA VAL A 51 -2.77 11.95 0.73
C VAL A 51 -4.16 11.52 0.27
N ALA A 52 -4.34 10.27 -0.18
CA ALA A 52 -5.63 9.74 -0.59
C ALA A 52 -6.64 9.70 0.57
N VAL A 53 -6.22 9.25 1.76
CA VAL A 53 -7.05 9.26 2.98
C VAL A 53 -7.45 10.70 3.33
N LEU A 54 -6.50 11.62 3.43
CA LEU A 54 -6.78 13.02 3.79
C LEU A 54 -7.73 13.68 2.78
N ALA A 55 -7.51 13.47 1.48
CA ALA A 55 -8.38 14.00 0.44
C ALA A 55 -9.79 13.40 0.49
N CYS A 56 -9.91 12.08 0.68
CA CYS A 56 -11.22 11.43 0.78
C CYS A 56 -11.98 11.88 2.04
N THR A 57 -11.29 12.02 3.17
CA THR A 57 -11.87 12.51 4.44
C THR A 57 -12.33 13.95 4.31
N ALA A 58 -11.50 14.84 3.75
CA ALA A 58 -11.84 16.25 3.51
C ALA A 58 -13.07 16.40 2.60
N ARG A 59 -13.31 15.43 1.71
CA ARG A 59 -14.42 15.43 0.76
C ARG A 59 -15.59 14.53 1.20
N ARG A 60 -15.56 13.97 2.41
CA ARG A 60 -16.56 13.03 2.96
C ARG A 60 -16.90 11.87 2.01
N SER A 61 -15.90 11.35 1.31
CA SER A 61 -16.07 10.23 0.40
C SER A 61 -16.16 8.90 1.16
N PRO A 62 -17.04 7.96 0.77
CA PRO A 62 -17.09 6.62 1.37
C PRO A 62 -15.78 5.85 1.22
N ALA A 63 -14.95 6.20 0.23
CA ALA A 63 -13.61 5.63 0.06
C ALA A 63 -12.70 5.87 1.27
N ALA A 64 -12.93 6.94 2.06
CA ALA A 64 -12.16 7.21 3.28
C ALA A 64 -12.32 6.08 4.30
N VAL A 65 -13.56 5.62 4.53
CA VAL A 65 -13.85 4.56 5.51
C VAL A 65 -13.21 3.24 5.10
N ALA A 66 -13.13 2.96 3.80
CA ALA A 66 -12.47 1.78 3.27
C ALA A 66 -10.93 1.86 3.34
N LEU A 67 -10.34 3.04 3.13
CA LEU A 67 -8.89 3.22 3.01
C LEU A 67 -8.19 3.44 4.37
N VAL A 68 -8.87 4.06 5.35
CA VAL A 68 -8.31 4.35 6.68
C VAL A 68 -7.76 3.09 7.39
N PRO A 69 -8.47 1.94 7.40
CA PRO A 69 -7.95 0.72 8.03
C PRO A 69 -6.65 0.21 7.43
N ALA A 70 -6.33 0.55 6.17
CA ALA A 70 -5.06 0.17 5.52
C ALA A 70 -3.82 0.77 6.22
N ALA A 71 -3.98 1.84 7.00
CA ALA A 71 -2.89 2.40 7.80
C ALA A 71 -2.37 1.42 8.85
N VAL A 72 -3.24 0.56 9.41
CA VAL A 72 -2.85 -0.42 10.43
C VAL A 72 -1.83 -1.44 9.89
N PRO A 73 -2.11 -2.19 8.81
CA PRO A 73 -1.14 -3.14 8.26
C PRO A 73 0.13 -2.48 7.74
N LEU A 74 0.08 -1.24 7.23
CA LEU A 74 1.30 -0.50 6.87
C LEU A 74 2.18 -0.22 8.09
N VAL A 75 1.60 0.22 9.21
CA VAL A 75 2.34 0.42 10.47
C VAL A 75 2.90 -0.90 11.00
N LEU A 76 2.13 -1.99 10.91
CA LEU A 76 2.59 -3.33 11.29
C LEU A 76 3.76 -3.80 10.42
N LEU A 77 3.72 -3.54 9.10
CA LEU A 77 4.82 -3.83 8.17
C LEU A 77 6.13 -3.17 8.61
N GLN A 78 6.06 -1.92 9.09
CA GLN A 78 7.24 -1.21 9.61
C GLN A 78 7.71 -1.77 10.96
N ARG A 79 6.78 -2.09 11.86
CA ARG A 79 7.13 -2.55 13.21
C ARG A 79 7.67 -3.98 13.24
N HIS A 80 7.06 -4.89 12.48
CA HIS A 80 7.46 -6.31 12.47
C HIS A 80 8.71 -6.57 11.62
N GLY A 81 9.11 -5.63 10.77
CA GLY A 81 10.25 -5.80 9.88
C GLY A 81 10.02 -6.89 8.82
N ALA A 82 11.06 -7.23 8.07
CA ALA A 82 10.99 -8.16 6.95
C ALA A 82 11.13 -9.64 7.36
N ARG A 83 11.32 -9.95 8.66
CA ARG A 83 11.55 -11.31 9.15
C ARG A 83 10.73 -11.60 10.43
N PRO A 84 10.06 -12.76 10.53
CA PRO A 84 9.95 -13.81 9.53
C PRO A 84 9.08 -13.39 8.32
N LEU A 85 9.48 -13.83 7.12
CA LEU A 85 8.85 -13.41 5.85
C LEU A 85 7.33 -13.66 5.85
N ASN A 86 6.89 -14.77 6.43
CA ASN A 86 5.50 -15.18 6.49
C ASN A 86 4.60 -14.14 7.19
N ARG A 87 5.10 -13.53 8.28
CA ARG A 87 4.38 -12.47 9.00
C ARG A 87 4.32 -11.19 8.16
N HIS A 88 5.41 -10.84 7.49
CA HIS A 88 5.48 -9.68 6.60
C HIS A 88 4.50 -9.82 5.41
N THR A 89 4.44 -11.00 4.80
CA THR A 89 3.48 -11.30 3.73
C THR A 89 2.05 -11.27 4.23
N HIS A 90 1.77 -11.77 5.43
CA HIS A 90 0.44 -11.71 6.03
C HIS A 90 -0.01 -10.26 6.26
N ASP A 91 0.85 -9.43 6.85
CA ASP A 91 0.54 -8.01 7.09
C ASP A 91 0.31 -7.27 5.77
N ALA A 92 1.07 -7.60 4.72
CA ALA A 92 0.82 -7.06 3.38
C ALA A 92 -0.55 -7.51 2.87
N LEU A 93 -0.83 -8.82 2.84
CA LEU A 93 -2.11 -9.32 2.36
C LEU A 93 -3.33 -8.75 3.11
N ALA A 94 -3.17 -8.45 4.40
CA ALA A 94 -4.21 -7.79 5.20
C ALA A 94 -4.53 -6.36 4.70
N ALA A 95 -3.59 -5.65 4.07
CA ALA A 95 -3.82 -4.33 3.50
C ALA A 95 -4.59 -4.38 2.17
N ALA A 96 -4.42 -5.44 1.38
CA ALA A 96 -4.98 -5.58 0.04
C ALA A 96 -6.50 -5.34 -0.07
N PRO A 97 -7.37 -5.92 0.79
CA PRO A 97 -8.82 -5.72 0.68
C PRO A 97 -9.24 -4.26 0.85
N TYR A 98 -8.52 -3.49 1.67
CA TYR A 98 -8.82 -2.07 1.90
C TYR A 98 -8.54 -1.21 0.68
N TYR A 99 -7.42 -1.45 -0.01
CA TYR A 99 -7.11 -0.78 -1.28
C TYR A 99 -8.12 -1.16 -2.37
N ALA A 100 -8.51 -2.44 -2.47
CA ALA A 100 -9.51 -2.89 -3.44
C ALA A 100 -10.88 -2.26 -3.20
N ALA A 101 -11.35 -2.25 -1.94
CA ALA A 101 -12.62 -1.62 -1.57
C ALA A 101 -12.61 -0.10 -1.83
N ALA A 102 -11.52 0.59 -1.48
CA ALA A 102 -11.39 2.02 -1.73
C ALA A 102 -11.38 2.34 -3.23
N LEU A 103 -10.68 1.54 -4.05
CA LEU A 103 -10.72 1.64 -5.52
C LEU A 103 -12.16 1.49 -6.03
N LEU A 104 -12.86 0.42 -5.64
CA LEU A 104 -14.24 0.19 -6.08
C LEU A 104 -15.17 1.34 -5.70
N LEU A 105 -15.03 1.90 -4.49
CA LEU A 105 -15.84 3.02 -4.03
C LEU A 105 -15.46 4.35 -4.69
N ALA A 106 -14.20 4.56 -5.05
CA ALA A 106 -13.75 5.77 -5.73
C ALA A 106 -14.24 5.80 -7.19
N TRP A 107 -14.35 4.62 -7.83
CA TRP A 107 -14.77 4.47 -9.23
C TRP A 107 -16.29 4.38 -9.43
N ARG A 108 -17.08 4.31 -8.35
CA ARG A 108 -18.53 4.51 -8.37
C ARG A 108 -18.88 5.99 -8.45
#